data_AF-A0A162D4H5-F1
#
_entry.id   AF-A0A162D4H5-F1
#
_cell.length_a   1.000
_cell.length_b   1.000
_cell.length_c   1.000
_cell.angle_alpha   90.00
_cell.angle_beta   90.00
_cell.angle_gamma   90.00
#
_symmetry.space_group_name_H-M   'P 1'
#
loop_
_entity.id
_entity.type
_entity.pdbx_description
1 polymer ?
#
loop_
_entity_poly.entity_id
_entity_poly.type
_entity_poly.pdbx_seq_one_letter_code
_entity_poly.pdbx_strand_id
1 'polypeptide(L)'
;DERECRQLLSTAYAQNHPVVVRYPRGAGVGTEPGRDLDTLPFGKGEVRRQGEKTAILAFGTLLAPALQAAEQLNATVVNMRWVKP
;
A
#
# COMPACT_ATOMS: atom_id res chain seq x y z
N ASP A 1 3.40 2.23 3.56
CA ASP A 1 4.26 3.02 4.46
C ASP A 1 3.76 2.86 5.90
N GLU A 2 4.29 3.61 6.87
CA GLU A 2 3.91 3.50 8.28
C GLU A 2 2.46 3.94 8.54
N ARG A 3 1.98 4.98 7.83
CA ARG A 3 0.58 5.42 7.92
C ARG A 3 -0.36 4.37 7.37
N GLU A 4 -0.08 3.83 6.19
CA GLU A 4 -0.86 2.76 5.59
C GLU A 4 -0.83 1.50 6.46
N CYS A 5 0.30 1.17 7.11
CA CYS A 5 0.37 0.06 8.06
C CYS A 5 -0.61 0.26 9.23
N ARG A 6 -0.65 1.46 9.83
CA ARG A 6 -1.62 1.80 10.88
C ARG A 6 -3.05 1.68 10.38
N GLN A 7 -3.36 2.26 9.22
CA GLN A 7 -4.71 2.22 8.66
C GLN A 7 -5.16 0.79 8.30
N LEU A 8 -4.26 -0.05 7.80
CA LEU A 8 -4.54 -1.46 7.51
C LEU A 8 -4.77 -2.27 8.79
N LEU A 9 -4.03 -1.99 9.88
CA LEU A 9 -4.29 -2.58 11.19
C LEU A 9 -5.67 -2.17 11.73
N SER A 10 -6.04 -0.88 11.63
CA SER A 10 -7.38 -0.39 11.99
C SER A 10 -8.47 -1.05 11.14
N THR A 11 -8.24 -1.16 9.83
CA THR A 11 -9.19 -1.78 8.88
C THR A 11 -9.37 -3.26 9.19
N ALA A 12 -8.29 -3.98 9.49
CA ALA A 12 -8.30 -5.39 9.86
C ALA A 12 -9.07 -5.61 11.17
N TYR A 13 -8.84 -4.77 12.18
CA TYR A 13 -9.55 -4.83 13.45
C TYR A 13 -11.06 -4.61 13.31
N ALA A 14 -11.49 -3.79 12.35
CA ALA A 14 -12.89 -3.50 12.09
C ALA A 14 -13.64 -4.62 11.33
N GLN A 15 -12.96 -5.65 10.81
CA GLN A 15 -13.63 -6.73 10.08
C GLN A 15 -14.24 -7.76 11.03
N ASN A 16 -15.36 -8.36 10.60
CA ASN A 16 -16.01 -9.47 11.30
C ASN A 16 -15.48 -10.86 10.88
N HIS A 17 -14.33 -10.90 10.22
CA HIS A 17 -13.67 -12.11 9.73
C HIS A 17 -12.14 -12.02 9.90
N PRO A 18 -11.39 -13.13 9.79
CA PRO A 18 -9.94 -13.09 9.90
C PRO A 18 -9.28 -12.23 8.82
N VAL A 19 -8.31 -11.41 9.23
CA VAL A 19 -7.49 -10.57 8.35
C VAL A 19 -6.04 -10.63 8.82
N VAL A 20 -5.10 -10.67 7.86
CA VAL A 20 -3.66 -10.68 8.14
C VAL A 20 -3.03 -9.42 7.55
N VAL A 21 -2.34 -8.65 8.39
CA VAL A 21 -1.50 -7.53 7.95
C VAL A 21 -0.04 -7.98 8.01
N ARG A 22 0.66 -7.96 6.87
CA ARG A 22 2.09 -8.28 6.78
C ARG A 22 2.92 -7.03 6.55
N TYR A 23 4.04 -6.93 7.24
CA TYR A 23 5.06 -5.91 7.06
C TYR A 23 6.44 -6.54 7.27
N PRO A 24 7.48 -6.14 6.52
CA PRO A 24 8.81 -6.70 6.69
C PRO A 24 9.47 -6.15 7.95
N ARG A 25 10.56 -6.81 8.37
CA ARG A 25 11.49 -6.25 9.34
C ARG A 25 12.25 -5.08 8.69
N GLY A 26 12.30 -3.93 9.37
CA GLY A 26 13.07 -2.76 8.93
C GLY A 26 12.36 -1.46 9.22
N ALA A 27 12.99 -0.35 8.83
CA ALA A 27 12.34 0.96 8.82
C ALA A 27 11.40 1.07 7.62
N GLY A 28 10.31 1.83 7.77
CA GLY A 28 9.51 2.25 6.64
C GLY A 28 10.12 3.45 5.92
N VAL A 29 9.30 4.25 5.26
CA VAL A 29 9.75 5.42 4.48
C VAL A 29 9.71 6.72 5.29
N GLY A 30 9.39 6.64 6.59
CA GLY A 30 9.32 7.79 7.49
C GLY A 30 8.01 8.59 7.38
N THR A 31 6.92 7.97 6.91
CA THR A 31 5.63 8.67 6.87
C THR A 31 5.04 8.79 8.28
N GLU A 32 4.56 9.97 8.64
CA GLU A 32 3.85 10.20 9.92
C GLU A 32 2.63 9.26 10.03
N PRO A 33 2.59 8.34 11.01
CA PRO A 33 1.51 7.35 11.09
C PRO A 33 0.15 7.96 11.42
N GLY A 34 0.12 9.14 12.04
CA GLY A 34 -1.10 9.72 12.61
C GLY A 34 -1.49 9.09 13.95
N ARG A 35 -2.54 9.66 14.57
CA ARG A 35 -3.10 9.19 15.85
C ARG A 35 -4.56 8.75 15.75
N ASP A 36 -5.23 9.08 14.66
CA ASP A 36 -6.56 8.60 14.34
C ASP A 36 -6.58 7.06 14.11
N LEU A 37 -7.78 6.53 13.95
CA LEU A 37 -8.02 5.12 13.61
C LEU A 37 -8.71 5.02 12.25
N ASP A 38 -8.36 5.92 11.33
CA ASP A 38 -8.94 5.91 10.00
C ASP A 38 -8.69 4.57 9.30
N THR A 39 -9.68 4.14 8.54
CA THR A 39 -9.65 2.88 7.80
C THR A 39 -9.45 3.14 6.30
N LEU A 40 -9.05 2.09 5.59
CA LEU A 40 -8.98 2.09 4.13
C LEU A 40 -10.12 1.24 3.55
N PRO A 41 -10.59 1.56 2.35
CA PRO A 41 -11.57 0.71 1.67
C PRO A 41 -11.00 -0.71 1.46
N PHE A 42 -11.71 -1.70 2.01
CA PHE A 42 -11.32 -3.11 1.95
C PHE A 42 -11.34 -3.63 0.50
N GLY A 43 -10.30 -4.36 0.09
CA GLY A 43 -10.17 -4.91 -1.26
C GLY A 43 -9.98 -3.89 -2.38
N LYS A 44 -9.59 -2.65 -2.06
CA LYS A 44 -9.32 -1.60 -3.06
C LYS A 44 -7.87 -1.14 -3.05
N GLY A 45 -7.22 -1.28 -4.19
CA GLY A 45 -5.94 -0.64 -4.48
C GLY A 45 -6.06 0.85 -4.76
N GLU A 46 -4.92 1.50 -4.93
CA GLU A 46 -4.79 2.93 -5.23
C GLU A 46 -3.78 3.13 -6.36
N VAL A 47 -4.17 3.88 -7.40
CA VAL A 47 -3.20 4.34 -8.41
C VAL A 47 -2.36 5.44 -7.77
N ARG A 48 -1.05 5.21 -7.70
CA ARG A 48 -0.07 6.14 -7.10
C ARG A 48 0.62 7.01 -8.14
N ARG A 49 0.74 6.50 -9.37
CA ARG A 49 1.35 7.20 -10.50
C ARG A 49 0.64 6.75 -11.77
N GLN A 50 0.25 7.72 -12.60
CA GLN A 50 -0.25 7.44 -13.95
C GLN A 50 0.92 7.47 -14.93
N GLY A 51 1.00 6.45 -15.78
CA GLY A 51 1.94 6.39 -16.89
C GLY A 51 1.26 5.75 -18.10
N GLU A 52 2.05 5.13 -18.97
CA GLU A 52 1.59 4.57 -20.25
C GLU A 52 2.13 3.16 -20.49
N LYS A 53 1.39 2.37 -21.29
CA LYS A 53 1.74 1.04 -21.82
C LYS A 53 1.93 -0.09 -20.79
N THR A 54 2.50 0.20 -19.63
CA THR A 54 2.86 -0.77 -18.59
C THR A 54 2.29 -0.33 -17.25
N ALA A 55 1.76 -1.29 -16.48
CA ALA A 55 1.32 -1.09 -15.11
C ALA A 55 2.10 -2.00 -14.15
N ILE A 56 2.68 -1.42 -13.10
CA ILE A 56 3.35 -2.12 -12.01
C ILE A 56 2.36 -2.24 -10.86
N LEU A 57 2.01 -3.47 -10.50
CA LEU A 57 1.14 -3.79 -9.38
C LEU A 57 2.00 -4.11 -8.16
N ALA A 58 2.17 -3.14 -7.27
CA ALA A 58 3.07 -3.23 -6.13
C ALA A 58 2.34 -3.64 -4.85
N PHE A 59 3.01 -4.46 -4.04
CA PHE A 59 2.53 -4.91 -2.74
C PHE A 59 3.55 -4.58 -1.64
N GLY A 60 3.11 -3.83 -0.64
CA GLY A 60 3.91 -3.50 0.54
C GLY A 60 5.14 -2.64 0.21
N THR A 61 6.29 -2.99 0.77
CA THR A 61 7.51 -2.16 0.70
C THR A 61 8.12 -2.04 -0.69
N LEU A 62 7.73 -2.89 -1.64
CA LEU A 62 8.15 -2.77 -3.03
C LEU A 62 7.52 -1.57 -3.75
N LEU A 63 6.54 -0.89 -3.14
CA LEU A 63 5.94 0.31 -3.72
C LEU A 63 6.97 1.42 -3.97
N ALA A 64 7.86 1.69 -3.02
CA ALA A 64 8.86 2.74 -3.15
C ALA A 64 9.84 2.51 -4.32
N PRO A 65 10.51 1.34 -4.45
CA PRO A 65 11.34 1.06 -5.63
C PRO A 65 10.52 0.94 -6.93
N ALA A 66 9.25 0.50 -6.87
CA ALA A 66 8.37 0.49 -8.04
C ALA A 66 8.10 1.91 -8.58
N LEU A 67 7.87 2.88 -7.68
CA LEU A 67 7.73 4.29 -8.07
C LEU A 67 9.01 4.83 -8.70
N GLN A 68 10.18 4.51 -8.14
CA GLN A 68 11.46 4.92 -8.72
C GLN A 68 11.69 4.32 -10.12
N ALA A 69 11.42 3.03 -10.29
CA ALA A 69 11.55 2.37 -11.60
C ALA A 69 10.56 2.93 -12.63
N ALA A 70 9.35 3.28 -12.19
CA ALA A 70 8.31 3.81 -13.07
C ALA A 70 8.67 5.17 -13.69
N GLU A 71 9.55 5.96 -13.06
CA GLU A 71 10.05 7.20 -13.66
C GLU A 71 10.85 6.93 -14.95
N GLN A 72 11.67 5.89 -14.97
CA GLN A 72 12.46 5.53 -16.15
C GLN A 72 11.61 4.84 -17.22
N LEU A 73 10.61 4.07 -16.80
CA LEU A 73 9.78 3.25 -17.68
C LEU A 73 8.50 3.97 -18.17
N ASN A 74 8.23 5.17 -17.65
CA ASN A 74 6.94 5.84 -17.75
C ASN A 74 5.74 4.92 -17.42
N ALA A 75 5.87 4.08 -16.39
CA ALA A 75 4.85 3.10 -16.05
C ALA A 75 3.77 3.67 -15.11
N THR A 76 2.56 3.12 -15.19
CA THR A 76 1.54 3.29 -14.14
C THR A 76 1.96 2.47 -12.93
N VAL A 77 1.80 3.00 -11.71
CA VAL A 77 2.06 2.27 -10.47
C VAL A 77 0.80 2.22 -9.63
N VAL A 78 0.39 1.01 -9.28
CA VAL A 78 -0.76 0.75 -8.42
C VAL A 78 -0.25 0.17 -7.11
N ASN A 79 -0.55 0.83 -6.00
CA ASN A 79 -0.42 0.22 -4.68
C ASN A 79 -1.64 -0.69 -4.46
N MET A 80 -1.42 -1.99 -4.56
CA MET A 80 -2.52 -2.95 -4.51
C MET A 80 -3.15 -3.04 -3.12
N ARG A 81 -2.35 -2.83 -2.06
CA ARG A 81 -2.72 -2.91 -0.62
C ARG A 81 -3.20 -4.28 -0.15
N TRP A 82 -4.08 -4.92 -0.91
CA TRP A 82 -4.76 -6.17 -0.61
C TRP A 82 -4.28 -7.25 -1.57
N VAL A 83 -3.72 -8.32 -1.02
CA VAL A 83 -3.43 -9.55 -1.79
C VAL A 83 -4.69 -10.40 -1.96
N LYS A 84 -5.63 -10.24 -1.02
CA LYS A 84 -6.91 -10.95 -1.00
C LYS A 84 -7.94 -10.15 -0.19
N PRO A 85 -9.18 -9.99 -0.70
CA PRO A 85 -9.49 -10.01 -2.13
C PRO A 85 -8.70 -8.92 -2.87
#